data_AF-A0A8H4A1P5-F1
#
_entry.id   AF-A0A8H4A1P5-F1
#
_cell.length_a   1.000
_cell.length_b   1.000
_cell.length_c   1.000
_cell.angle_alpha   90.00
_cell.angle_beta   90.00
_cell.angle_gamma   90.00
#
_symmetry.space_group_name_H-M   'P 1'
#
loop_
_entity.id
_entity.type
_entity.pdbx_description
1 polymer ?
#
loop_
_entity_poly.entity_id
_entity_poly.type
_entity_poly.pdbx_seq_one_letter_code
_entity_poly.pdbx_strand_id
1 'polypeptide(L)'
;MTKDKVLSELAETCRMLGGGLYRILLVTGDRFTEEEKEMYYTMKEPIFDHKFVHYTTIIRTKFPSFMDEEECKKEEENLAKTNPEFSKIIKECKDIVFADNPPLKGLPKSIEANKEVREYSRKKIIESFIPNCEKYTPPALKEVSEKLISCFMEKKKLEKGLKEVEEKERRIKELEYEIKELEDVIKEMSRTIDFLGV
;
A
#
# COMPACT_ATOMS: atom_id res chain seq x y z
N MET A 1 -7.48 15.04 5.19
CA MET A 1 -7.79 13.67 4.74
C MET A 1 -8.78 13.07 5.73
N THR A 2 -9.84 12.39 5.28
CA THR A 2 -10.83 11.79 6.21
C THR A 2 -10.29 10.47 6.77
N LYS A 3 -10.76 10.07 7.98
CA LYS A 3 -10.37 8.81 8.62
C LYS A 3 -10.63 7.60 7.72
N ASP A 4 -11.76 7.59 7.02
CA ASP A 4 -12.14 6.50 6.12
C ASP A 4 -11.19 6.36 4.94
N LYS A 5 -10.70 7.48 4.39
CA LYS A 5 -9.73 7.46 3.31
C LYS A 5 -8.39 6.89 3.77
N VAL A 6 -7.92 7.30 4.95
CA VAL A 6 -6.70 6.75 5.57
C VAL A 6 -6.82 5.24 5.76
N LEU A 7 -7.94 4.78 6.34
CA LEU A 7 -8.17 3.36 6.59
C LEU A 7 -8.26 2.54 5.29
N SER A 8 -8.88 3.11 4.25
CA SER A 8 -8.96 2.46 2.93
C SER A 8 -7.58 2.31 2.30
N GLU A 9 -6.75 3.35 2.34
CA GLU A 9 -5.38 3.31 1.81
C GLU A 9 -4.50 2.32 2.59
N LEU A 10 -4.65 2.26 3.92
CA LEU A 10 -3.98 1.28 4.76
C LEU A 10 -4.43 -0.15 4.45
N ALA A 11 -5.73 -0.40 4.31
CA ALA A 11 -6.27 -1.71 3.99
C ALA A 11 -5.76 -2.21 2.62
N GLU A 12 -5.75 -1.34 1.61
CA GLU A 12 -5.22 -1.67 0.31
C GLU A 12 -3.71 -1.98 0.36
N THR A 13 -2.96 -1.18 1.13
CA THR A 13 -1.52 -1.40 1.36
C THR A 13 -1.27 -2.75 2.04
N CYS A 14 -1.96 -3.06 3.14
CA CYS A 14 -1.84 -4.34 3.83
C CYS A 14 -2.17 -5.52 2.91
N ARG A 15 -3.20 -5.40 2.06
CA ARG A 15 -3.57 -6.42 1.08
C ARG A 15 -2.46 -6.67 0.06
N MET A 16 -1.80 -5.60 -0.43
CA MET A 16 -0.66 -5.74 -1.35
C MET A 16 0.54 -6.40 -0.66
N LEU A 17 0.83 -5.96 0.56
CA LEU A 17 1.97 -6.44 1.36
C LEU A 17 1.78 -7.85 1.92
N GLY A 18 0.53 -8.31 2.10
CA GLY A 18 0.23 -9.68 2.53
C GLY A 18 0.73 -10.74 1.54
N GLY A 19 0.95 -10.33 0.29
CA GLY A 19 1.67 -11.10 -0.71
C GLY A 19 3.16 -11.23 -0.46
N GLY A 20 3.71 -10.73 0.66
CA GLY A 20 5.11 -10.77 1.05
C GLY A 20 6.00 -9.72 0.37
N LEU A 21 7.15 -9.47 0.98
CA LEU A 21 8.17 -8.49 0.60
C LEU A 21 9.50 -9.20 0.34
N TYR A 22 10.21 -8.83 -0.71
CA TYR A 22 11.59 -9.31 -0.92
C TYR A 22 12.62 -8.41 -0.24
N ARG A 23 12.31 -7.12 -0.15
CA ARG A 23 13.21 -6.12 0.41
C ARG A 23 12.43 -4.87 0.82
N ILE A 24 12.98 -4.19 1.81
CA ILE A 24 12.52 -2.91 2.33
C ILE A 24 13.66 -1.92 2.09
N LEU A 25 13.34 -0.76 1.51
CA LEU A 25 14.33 0.29 1.24
C LEU A 25 14.05 1.47 2.16
N LEU A 26 15.00 1.75 3.05
CA LEU A 26 14.95 2.92 3.90
C LEU A 26 15.82 4.01 3.27
N VAL A 27 15.20 4.95 2.57
CA VAL A 27 15.90 5.98 1.78
C VAL A 27 16.06 7.23 2.62
N THR A 28 17.31 7.67 2.82
CA THR A 28 17.60 8.93 3.54
C THR A 28 18.61 9.79 2.77
N GLY A 29 18.39 11.10 2.81
CA GLY A 29 19.20 12.11 2.12
C GLY A 29 20.27 12.76 2.99
N ASP A 30 20.22 12.54 4.31
CA ASP A 30 21.26 12.95 5.24
C ASP A 30 21.42 11.89 6.36
N ARG A 31 21.83 12.31 7.55
CA ARG A 31 21.66 11.58 8.81
C ARG A 31 20.17 11.41 9.12
N PHE A 32 19.80 10.34 9.82
CA PHE A 32 18.40 10.16 10.24
C PHE A 32 17.95 11.32 11.11
N THR A 33 16.84 11.96 10.72
CA THR A 33 16.14 12.91 11.60
C THR A 33 15.43 12.16 12.74
N GLU A 34 14.99 12.88 13.78
CA GLU A 34 14.21 12.26 14.87
C GLU A 34 12.94 11.58 14.34
N GLU A 35 12.29 12.18 13.35
CA GLU A 35 11.11 11.63 12.70
C GLU A 35 11.42 10.34 11.92
N GLU A 36 12.55 10.29 11.21
CA GLU A 36 12.96 9.08 10.50
C GLU A 36 13.31 7.94 11.48
N LYS A 37 13.85 8.27 12.66
CA LYS A 37 14.10 7.28 13.73
C LYS A 37 12.81 6.77 14.34
N GLU A 38 11.87 7.65 14.69
CA GLU A 38 10.55 7.26 15.20
C GLU A 38 9.83 6.34 14.20
N MET A 39 9.91 6.66 12.91
CA MET A 39 9.39 5.84 11.83
C MET A 39 10.07 4.46 11.79
N TYR A 40 11.40 4.39 11.88
CA TYR A 40 12.12 3.11 11.92
C TYR A 40 11.65 2.20 13.07
N TYR A 41 11.57 2.73 14.30
CA TYR A 41 11.13 1.94 15.45
C TYR A 41 9.65 1.55 15.39
N THR A 42 8.79 2.44 14.90
CA THR A 42 7.36 2.15 14.68
C THR A 42 7.14 1.08 13.61
N MET A 43 8.01 1.03 12.60
CA MET A 43 7.97 -0.03 11.60
C MET A 43 8.48 -1.35 12.18
N LYS A 44 9.63 -1.34 12.86
CA LYS A 44 10.32 -2.56 13.31
C LYS A 44 9.49 -3.48 14.23
N GLU A 45 8.65 -2.92 15.10
CA GLU A 45 7.96 -3.70 16.14
C GLU A 45 6.43 -3.77 15.98
N PRO A 46 5.68 -2.65 15.84
CA PRO A 46 4.23 -2.70 15.64
C PRO A 46 3.78 -3.29 14.30
N ILE A 47 4.48 -2.97 13.21
CA ILE A 47 4.02 -3.26 11.83
C ILE A 47 4.71 -4.51 11.30
N PHE A 48 6.02 -4.61 11.56
CA PHE A 48 6.85 -5.73 11.19
C PHE A 48 7.29 -6.50 12.45
N ASP A 49 8.10 -7.55 12.27
CA ASP A 49 8.74 -8.25 13.38
C ASP A 49 10.24 -7.95 13.40
N HIS A 50 10.97 -8.52 14.37
CA HIS A 50 12.42 -8.37 14.47
C HIS A 50 13.19 -8.76 13.19
N LYS A 51 12.61 -9.56 12.28
CA LYS A 51 13.25 -9.93 11.01
C LYS A 51 13.25 -8.78 10.01
N PHE A 52 12.46 -7.72 10.24
CA PHE A 52 12.44 -6.48 9.47
C PHE A 52 13.83 -6.01 9.05
N VAL A 53 14.77 -6.00 10.00
CA VAL A 53 16.12 -5.49 9.80
C VAL A 53 16.90 -6.32 8.77
N HIS A 54 16.68 -7.63 8.72
CA HIS A 54 17.31 -8.54 7.76
C HIS A 54 16.79 -8.39 6.33
N TYR A 55 15.67 -7.71 6.14
CA TYR A 55 15.10 -7.39 4.82
C TYR A 55 15.26 -5.90 4.48
N THR A 56 15.84 -5.09 5.36
CA THR A 56 15.97 -3.64 5.17
C THR A 56 17.35 -3.27 4.66
N THR A 57 17.40 -2.56 3.53
CA THR A 57 18.61 -1.93 3.00
C THR A 57 18.46 -0.42 3.13
N ILE A 58 19.45 0.24 3.74
CA ILE A 58 19.50 1.69 3.86
C ILE A 58 20.06 2.27 2.56
N ILE A 59 19.35 3.20 1.93
CA ILE A 59 19.82 3.90 0.73
C ILE A 59 20.20 5.33 1.12
N ARG A 60 21.50 5.60 1.20
CA ARG A 60 22.05 6.92 1.50
C ARG A 60 22.19 7.72 0.21
N THR A 61 21.32 8.69 0.00
CA THR A 61 21.29 9.55 -1.20
C THR A 61 22.05 10.86 -1.01
N LYS A 62 22.22 11.69 -2.05
CA LYS A 62 22.97 12.96 -1.97
C LYS A 62 24.43 12.77 -1.54
N PHE A 63 25.06 11.68 -1.96
CA PHE A 63 26.48 11.43 -1.74
C PHE A 63 27.21 11.37 -3.09
N PRO A 64 27.70 12.52 -3.62
CA PRO A 64 28.29 12.56 -4.96
C PRO A 64 29.48 11.62 -5.15
N SER A 65 30.22 11.35 -4.08
CA SER A 65 31.40 10.45 -4.08
C SER A 65 31.03 8.97 -4.01
N PHE A 66 29.75 8.58 -4.17
CA PHE A 66 29.31 7.18 -4.02
C PHE A 66 29.93 6.17 -4.99
N MET A 67 30.58 6.66 -6.06
CA MET A 67 31.32 5.81 -7.01
C MET A 67 32.69 5.40 -6.46
N ASP A 68 33.22 6.12 -5.47
CA ASP A 68 34.47 5.81 -4.79
C ASP A 68 34.18 4.93 -3.56
N GLU A 69 34.66 3.69 -3.60
CA GLU A 69 34.45 2.72 -2.52
C GLU A 69 35.19 3.09 -1.22
N GLU A 70 36.34 3.77 -1.30
CA GLU A 70 37.06 4.23 -0.11
C GLU A 70 36.29 5.35 0.57
N GLU A 71 35.74 6.29 -0.20
CA GLU A 71 34.90 7.37 0.34
C GLU A 71 33.60 6.81 0.94
N CYS A 72 32.98 5.80 0.32
CA CYS A 72 31.85 5.08 0.92
C CYS A 72 32.19 4.48 2.29
N LYS A 73 33.32 3.76 2.41
CA LYS A 73 33.74 3.14 3.67
C LYS A 73 34.05 4.17 4.75
N LYS A 74 34.75 5.25 4.39
CA LYS A 74 35.03 6.36 5.32
C LYS A 74 33.73 6.98 5.82
N GLU A 75 32.77 7.22 4.93
CA GLU A 75 31.47 7.78 5.29
C GLU A 75 30.68 6.84 6.20
N GLU A 76 30.65 5.54 5.91
CA GLU A 76 30.02 4.53 6.77
C GLU A 76 30.63 4.52 8.17
N GLU A 77 31.96 4.53 8.29
CA GLU A 77 32.65 4.62 9.58
C GLU A 77 32.34 5.93 10.32
N ASN A 78 32.31 7.05 9.60
CA ASN A 78 32.00 8.36 10.18
C ASN A 78 30.59 8.37 10.75
N LEU A 79 29.62 7.85 10.00
CA LEU A 79 28.23 7.70 10.43
C LEU A 79 28.12 6.81 11.66
N ALA A 80 28.89 5.72 11.72
CA ALA A 80 28.94 4.82 12.86
C ALA A 80 29.56 5.45 14.12
N LYS A 81 30.44 6.45 13.98
CA LYS A 81 31.12 7.15 15.10
C LYS A 81 30.33 8.35 15.61
N THR A 82 29.67 9.11 14.73
CA THR A 82 29.02 10.39 15.11
C THR A 82 27.65 10.23 15.74
N ASN A 83 26.95 9.11 15.50
CA ASN A 83 25.62 8.88 16.05
C ASN A 83 25.47 7.41 16.49
N PRO A 84 25.52 7.12 17.80
CA PRO A 84 25.41 5.75 18.32
C PRO A 84 24.12 5.02 17.91
N GLU A 85 23.01 5.72 17.79
CA GLU A 85 21.74 5.12 17.35
C GLU A 85 21.76 4.81 15.86
N PHE A 86 22.28 5.73 15.04
CA PHE A 86 22.44 5.51 13.60
C PHE A 86 23.40 4.32 13.33
N SER A 87 24.49 4.25 14.09
CA SER A 87 25.43 3.12 14.11
C SER A 87 24.72 1.80 14.42
N LYS A 88 23.79 1.81 15.38
CA LYS A 88 22.98 0.63 15.73
C LYS A 88 22.08 0.22 14.56
N ILE A 89 21.36 1.17 13.95
CA ILE A 89 20.46 0.90 12.82
C ILE A 89 21.23 0.33 11.63
N ILE A 90 22.37 0.93 11.25
CA ILE A 90 23.22 0.40 10.15
C ILE A 90 23.64 -1.03 10.44
N LYS A 91 24.13 -1.31 11.66
CA LYS A 91 24.61 -2.64 12.04
C LYS A 91 23.52 -3.70 12.11
N GLU A 92 22.28 -3.30 12.41
CA GLU A 92 21.14 -4.21 12.44
C GLU A 92 20.61 -4.52 11.03
N CYS A 93 20.61 -3.53 10.15
CA CYS A 93 20.08 -3.65 8.79
C CYS A 93 20.95 -4.55 7.92
N LYS A 94 20.36 -5.08 6.84
CA LYS A 94 21.05 -5.99 5.92
C LYS A 94 22.27 -5.35 5.27
N ASP A 95 22.13 -4.10 4.84
CA ASP A 95 23.15 -3.39 4.06
C ASP A 95 22.90 -1.87 4.05
N ILE A 96 23.95 -1.10 3.74
CA ILE A 96 23.89 0.32 3.43
C ILE A 96 24.47 0.58 2.03
N VAL A 97 23.67 1.18 1.16
CA VAL A 97 24.06 1.50 -0.21
C VAL A 97 24.08 3.00 -0.39
N PHE A 98 25.23 3.52 -0.82
CA PHE A 98 25.38 4.92 -1.20
C PHE A 98 25.00 5.12 -2.66
N ALA A 99 24.24 6.18 -2.92
CA ALA A 99 23.77 6.54 -4.25
C ALA A 99 23.67 8.06 -4.38
N ASP A 100 23.61 8.53 -5.63
CA ASP A 100 23.24 9.91 -5.91
C ASP A 100 22.15 10.03 -6.97
N ASN A 101 21.27 11.02 -6.80
CA ASN A 101 20.14 11.28 -7.70
C ASN A 101 20.08 12.76 -8.09
N PRO A 102 21.12 13.28 -8.76
CA PRO A 102 21.25 14.69 -9.09
C PRO A 102 20.11 15.16 -10.02
N PRO A 103 19.73 16.44 -10.01
CA PRO A 103 18.56 16.93 -10.77
C PRO A 103 18.77 16.86 -12.29
N LEU A 104 17.74 16.48 -13.05
CA LEU A 104 17.74 16.50 -14.53
C LEU A 104 17.26 17.86 -15.08
N LYS A 105 17.72 18.95 -14.48
CA LYS A 105 17.37 20.33 -14.87
C LYS A 105 18.64 21.18 -14.89
N GLY A 106 18.69 22.17 -15.77
CA GLY A 106 19.83 23.07 -15.92
C GLY A 106 20.51 22.93 -17.29
N LEU A 107 21.83 23.11 -17.31
CA LEU A 107 22.62 23.09 -18.54
C LEU A 107 22.59 21.69 -19.20
N PRO A 108 22.49 21.59 -20.54
CA PRO A 108 22.43 20.29 -21.24
C PRO A 108 23.56 19.34 -20.88
N LYS A 109 24.80 19.83 -20.77
CA LYS A 109 25.97 19.02 -20.37
C LYS A 109 25.81 18.42 -18.96
N SER A 110 25.28 19.20 -18.01
CA SER A 110 25.01 18.73 -16.65
C SER A 110 23.89 17.70 -16.64
N ILE A 111 22.85 17.87 -17.47
CA ILE A 111 21.76 16.90 -17.58
C ILE A 111 22.27 15.54 -18.08
N GLU A 112 23.15 15.53 -19.08
CA GLU A 112 23.72 14.31 -19.64
C GLU A 112 24.55 13.54 -18.59
N ALA A 113 25.50 14.21 -17.93
CA ALA A 113 26.25 13.62 -16.83
C ALA A 113 25.34 13.13 -15.69
N ASN A 114 24.30 13.90 -15.34
CA ASN A 114 23.36 13.51 -14.28
C ASN A 114 22.52 12.28 -14.64
N LYS A 115 22.27 12.00 -15.92
CA LYS A 115 21.62 10.76 -16.36
C LYS A 115 22.54 9.57 -16.08
N GLU A 116 23.81 9.67 -16.46
CA GLU A 116 24.80 8.61 -16.22
C GLU A 116 24.96 8.31 -14.72
N VAL A 117 25.04 9.36 -13.90
CA VAL A 117 25.08 9.21 -12.42
C VAL A 117 23.85 8.46 -11.90
N ARG A 118 22.65 8.84 -12.36
CA ARG A 118 21.40 8.16 -11.96
C ARG A 118 21.35 6.70 -12.42
N GLU A 119 21.86 6.39 -13.61
CA GLU A 119 21.93 5.02 -14.12
C GLU A 119 22.89 4.17 -13.28
N TYR A 120 24.06 4.71 -12.93
CA TYR A 120 25.02 4.02 -12.07
C TYR A 120 24.46 3.79 -10.65
N SER A 121 23.81 4.80 -10.07
CA SER A 121 23.08 4.66 -8.80
C SER A 121 22.04 3.55 -8.86
N ARG A 122 21.23 3.51 -9.93
CA ARG A 122 20.22 2.46 -10.11
C ARG A 122 20.87 1.09 -10.19
N LYS A 123 21.96 0.94 -10.93
CA LYS A 123 22.69 -0.32 -11.07
C LYS A 123 23.22 -0.80 -9.71
N LYS A 124 23.91 0.06 -8.95
CA LYS A 124 24.45 -0.26 -7.62
C LYS A 124 23.36 -0.68 -6.64
N ILE A 125 22.23 0.03 -6.64
CA ILE A 125 21.05 -0.32 -5.83
C ILE A 125 20.51 -1.70 -6.23
N ILE A 126 20.33 -1.98 -7.52
CA ILE A 126 19.82 -3.28 -8.01
C ILE A 126 20.80 -4.42 -7.69
N GLU A 127 22.10 -4.21 -7.86
CA GLU A 127 23.12 -5.23 -7.58
C GLU A 127 23.14 -5.62 -6.11
N SER A 128 22.92 -4.67 -5.19
CA SER A 128 22.73 -4.98 -3.76
C SER A 128 21.55 -5.92 -3.50
N PHE A 129 20.59 -6.01 -4.44
CA PHE A 129 19.37 -6.80 -4.30
C PHE A 129 19.52 -8.28 -4.70
N ILE A 130 20.51 -8.58 -5.54
CA ILE A 130 20.70 -9.90 -6.16
C ILE A 130 20.99 -11.02 -5.13
N PRO A 131 21.73 -10.79 -4.02
CA PRO A 131 21.93 -11.82 -3.01
C PRO A 131 20.68 -11.98 -2.11
N ASN A 132 20.12 -13.19 -2.10
CA ASN A 132 19.03 -13.66 -1.24
C ASN A 132 17.68 -12.95 -1.47
N CYS A 133 16.89 -13.48 -2.41
CA CYS A 133 15.48 -13.16 -2.65
C CYS A 133 14.56 -14.10 -1.84
N GLU A 134 14.81 -14.24 -0.54
CA GLU A 134 13.81 -14.86 0.32
C GLU A 134 12.65 -13.91 0.52
N LYS A 135 11.44 -14.47 0.54
CA LYS A 135 10.21 -13.71 0.66
C LYS A 135 9.86 -13.54 2.14
N TYR A 136 9.97 -12.32 2.64
CA TYR A 136 9.53 -11.94 3.97
C TYR A 136 8.01 -11.76 4.00
N THR A 137 7.33 -12.45 4.89
CA THR A 137 5.90 -12.21 5.13
C THR A 137 5.71 -11.89 6.61
N PRO A 138 5.54 -10.60 6.96
CA PRO A 138 5.38 -10.19 8.36
C PRO A 138 4.10 -10.80 8.93
N PRO A 139 4.15 -11.48 10.09
CA PRO A 139 3.00 -12.20 10.64
C PRO A 139 1.76 -11.31 10.83
N ALA A 140 1.95 -10.10 11.39
CA ALA A 140 0.87 -9.15 11.61
C ALA A 140 0.21 -8.71 10.29
N LEU A 141 1.01 -8.40 9.26
CA LEU A 141 0.48 -8.02 7.94
C LEU A 141 -0.22 -9.19 7.25
N LYS A 142 0.28 -10.41 7.40
CA LYS A 142 -0.37 -11.61 6.86
C LYS A 142 -1.77 -11.78 7.44
N GLU A 143 -1.89 -11.72 8.76
CA GLU A 143 -3.17 -11.88 9.46
C GLU A 143 -4.16 -10.78 9.06
N VAL A 144 -3.71 -9.52 9.03
CA VAL A 144 -4.55 -8.38 8.61
C VAL A 144 -4.97 -8.54 7.15
N SER A 145 -4.05 -8.94 6.25
CA SER A 145 -4.35 -9.16 4.84
C SER A 145 -5.39 -10.27 4.64
N GLU A 146 -5.26 -11.40 5.33
CA GLU A 146 -6.21 -12.51 5.26
C GLU A 146 -7.61 -12.08 5.73
N LYS A 147 -7.69 -11.36 6.85
CA LYS A 147 -8.94 -10.78 7.36
C LYS A 147 -9.56 -9.80 6.37
N LEU A 148 -8.75 -8.92 5.77
CA LEU A 148 -9.21 -7.97 4.77
C LEU A 148 -9.78 -8.68 3.53
N ILE A 149 -9.07 -9.70 3.02
CA ILE A 149 -9.56 -10.51 1.88
C ILE A 149 -10.93 -11.12 2.21
N SER A 150 -11.09 -11.68 3.41
CA SER A 150 -12.39 -12.22 3.85
C SER A 150 -13.48 -11.14 3.86
N CYS A 151 -13.22 -10.00 4.51
CA CYS A 151 -14.15 -8.87 4.58
C CYS A 151 -14.56 -8.36 3.18
N PHE A 152 -13.60 -8.25 2.24
CA PHE A 152 -13.90 -7.82 0.87
C PHE A 152 -14.81 -8.83 0.14
N MET A 153 -14.58 -10.12 0.35
CA MET A 153 -15.42 -11.17 -0.25
C MET A 153 -16.84 -11.17 0.31
N GLU A 154 -16.99 -10.97 1.63
CA GLU A 154 -18.30 -10.83 2.28
C GLU A 154 -19.02 -9.57 1.81
N LYS A 155 -18.35 -8.42 1.78
CA LYS A 155 -18.90 -7.17 1.26
C LYS A 155 -19.42 -7.34 -0.17
N LYS A 156 -18.65 -7.98 -1.05
CA LYS A 156 -19.05 -8.24 -2.44
C LYS A 156 -20.29 -9.13 -2.54
N LYS A 157 -20.42 -10.14 -1.67
CA LYS A 157 -21.64 -10.98 -1.58
C LYS A 157 -22.84 -10.17 -1.13
N LEU A 158 -22.68 -9.33 -0.10
CA LEU A 158 -23.74 -8.46 0.41
C LEU A 158 -24.19 -7.44 -0.64
N GLU A 159 -23.26 -6.80 -1.35
CA GLU A 159 -23.57 -5.87 -2.44
C GLU A 159 -24.35 -6.54 -3.57
N LYS A 160 -24.03 -7.80 -3.90
CA LYS A 160 -24.80 -8.57 -4.87
C LYS A 160 -26.21 -8.88 -4.35
N GLY A 161 -26.32 -9.34 -3.11
CA GLY A 161 -27.61 -9.64 -2.48
C GLY A 161 -28.51 -8.39 -2.35
N LEU A 162 -27.92 -7.23 -2.06
CA LEU A 162 -28.63 -5.96 -2.00
C LEU A 162 -29.27 -5.60 -3.34
N LYS A 163 -28.52 -5.75 -4.45
CA LYS A 163 -29.05 -5.52 -5.80
C LYS A 163 -30.20 -6.48 -6.14
N GLU A 164 -30.09 -7.74 -5.75
CA GLU A 164 -31.16 -8.74 -5.96
C GLU A 164 -32.42 -8.39 -5.15
N VAL A 165 -32.26 -7.85 -3.93
CA VAL A 165 -33.39 -7.38 -3.11
C VAL A 165 -34.04 -6.14 -3.72
N GLU A 166 -33.24 -5.16 -4.15
CA GLU A 166 -33.73 -3.93 -4.82
C GLU A 166 -34.53 -4.25 -6.09
N GLU A 167 -34.10 -5.25 -6.87
CA GLU A 167 -34.81 -5.71 -8.06
C GLU A 167 -36.15 -6.38 -7.71
N LYS A 168 -36.16 -7.25 -6.69
CA LYS A 168 -37.40 -7.89 -6.21
C LYS A 168 -38.39 -6.88 -5.66
N GLU A 169 -37.92 -5.88 -4.91
CA GLU A 169 -38.77 -4.83 -4.36
C GLU A 169 -39.44 -4.01 -5.48
N ARG A 170 -38.71 -3.71 -6.56
CA ARG A 170 -39.29 -3.05 -7.74
C ARG A 170 -40.40 -3.88 -8.37
N ARG A 171 -40.18 -5.19 -8.53
CA ARG A 171 -41.17 -6.10 -9.10
C ARG A 171 -42.41 -6.28 -8.22
N ILE A 172 -42.24 -6.28 -6.90
CA ILE A 172 -43.37 -6.30 -5.96
C ILE A 172 -44.23 -5.05 -6.15
N LYS A 173 -43.61 -3.87 -6.23
CA LYS A 173 -44.33 -2.59 -6.46
C LYS A 173 -45.10 -2.58 -7.78
N GLU A 174 -44.55 -3.16 -8.84
CA GLU A 174 -45.24 -3.32 -10.13
C GLU A 174 -46.46 -4.24 -10.01
N LEU A 175 -46.31 -5.40 -9.38
CA LEU A 175 -47.41 -6.35 -9.16
C LEU A 175 -48.50 -5.77 -8.24
N GLU A 176 -48.14 -5.01 -7.21
CA GLU A 176 -49.09 -4.31 -6.33
C GLU A 176 -49.94 -3.29 -7.12
N TYR A 177 -49.35 -2.62 -8.10
CA TYR A 177 -50.08 -1.72 -8.98
C TYR A 177 -51.05 -2.49 -9.89
N GLU A 178 -50.62 -3.59 -10.51
CA GLU A 178 -51.46 -4.45 -11.35
C GLU A 178 -52.64 -5.07 -10.58
N ILE A 179 -52.40 -5.56 -9.36
CA ILE A 179 -53.47 -6.11 -8.49
C ILE A 179 -54.53 -5.04 -8.22
N LYS A 180 -54.11 -3.82 -7.92
CA LYS A 180 -55.03 -2.71 -7.64
C LYS A 180 -55.91 -2.38 -8.86
N GLU A 181 -55.34 -2.34 -10.06
CA GLU A 181 -56.12 -2.12 -11.29
C GLU A 181 -57.16 -3.22 -11.51
N LEU A 182 -56.79 -4.49 -11.28
CA LEU A 182 -57.72 -5.61 -11.38
C LEU A 182 -58.83 -5.54 -10.33
N GLU A 183 -58.52 -5.16 -9.10
CA GLU A 183 -59.51 -4.97 -8.03
C GLU A 183 -60.53 -3.88 -8.40
N ASP A 184 -60.08 -2.77 -8.97
CA ASP A 184 -60.96 -1.69 -9.45
C ASP A 184 -61.88 -2.18 -10.59
N VAL A 185 -61.37 -2.96 -11.54
CA VAL A 185 -62.18 -3.56 -12.63
C VAL A 185 -63.23 -4.54 -12.07
N ILE A 186 -62.84 -5.43 -11.15
CA ILE A 186 -63.77 -6.39 -10.51
C ILE A 186 -64.90 -5.64 -9.78
N LYS A 187 -64.57 -4.55 -9.10
CA LYS A 187 -65.53 -3.71 -8.40
C LYS A 187 -66.52 -3.03 -9.36
N GLU A 188 -66.05 -2.57 -10.53
CA GLU A 188 -66.92 -2.02 -11.57
C GLU A 188 -67.84 -3.08 -12.19
N MET A 189 -67.31 -4.26 -12.51
CA MET A 189 -68.09 -5.39 -13.01
C MET A 189 -69.18 -5.80 -12.01
N SER A 190 -68.85 -5.90 -10.72
CA SER A 190 -69.81 -6.26 -9.66
C SER A 190 -70.99 -5.29 -9.61
N ARG A 191 -70.72 -3.98 -9.68
CA ARG A 191 -71.78 -2.95 -9.73
C ARG A 191 -72.70 -3.09 -10.96
N THR A 192 -72.14 -3.51 -12.09
CA THR A 192 -72.90 -3.70 -13.33
C THR A 192 -73.80 -4.92 -13.25
N ILE A 193 -73.32 -6.01 -12.64
CA ILE A 193 -74.13 -7.22 -12.39
C ILE A 193 -75.30 -6.88 -11.45
N ASP A 194 -75.04 -6.18 -10.33
CA ASP A 194 -76.08 -5.75 -9.40
C ASP A 194 -77.13 -4.85 -10.07
N PHE A 195 -76.73 -4.01 -11.02
CA PHE A 195 -77.63 -3.15 -11.79
C PHE A 195 -78.50 -3.93 -12.81
N LEU A 196 -77.99 -5.02 -13.36
CA LEU A 196 -78.70 -5.84 -14.37
C LEU A 196 -79.70 -6.84 -13.74
N GLY A 197 -79.73 -6.97 -12.42
CA GLY A 197 -80.78 -7.71 -11.69
C GLY A 197 -80.83 -9.22 -11.96
N VAL A 198 -79.66 -9.84 -12.22
CA VAL A 198 -79.48 -11.30 -12.26
C VAL A 198 -79.02 -11.82 -10.92
#